data_AF-A0A914MUZ2-F1
#
_entry.id   AF-A0A914MUZ2-F1
#
_cell.length_a   1.000
_cell.length_b   1.000
_cell.length_c   1.000
_cell.angle_alpha   90.00
_cell.angle_beta   90.00
_cell.angle_gamma   90.00
#
_symmetry.space_group_name_H-M   'P 1'
#
loop_
_entity.id
_entity.type
_entity.pdbx_description
1 polymer ?
#
loop_
_entity_poly.entity_id
_entity_poly.type
_entity_poly.pdbx_seq_one_letter_code
_entity_poly.pdbx_strand_id
1 'polypeptide(L)'
;MIKTRDNDKLIILQYVAHAVVLLGDSFTSYELGSRTIMGKDGFYPMASFTDQFSFKNDKTLFNLANKAYSKPIEPFFRVGISKEEFSLILAIVFLNPDIPNLSESARNILSREFSYYSKMLLNYLHNKLGIDAGTKKYAECIHLISTTFIGTKNFDLLITYHEAFYKSSSEGFTTPNSLKNILLI
;
A
#
# COMPACT_ATOMS: atom_id res chain seq x y z
N MET A 1 -3.94 25.80 -2.63
CA MET A 1 -3.51 25.10 -1.41
C MET A 1 -4.76 24.86 -0.54
N ILE A 2 -5.20 23.62 -0.41
CA ILE A 2 -6.53 23.26 0.11
C ILE A 2 -6.56 23.44 1.65
N LYS A 3 -7.52 24.21 2.15
CA LYS A 3 -7.70 24.51 3.58
C LYS A 3 -8.63 23.46 4.22
N THR A 4 -8.19 22.20 4.26
CA THR A 4 -8.81 21.19 5.13
C THR A 4 -8.52 21.55 6.59
N ARG A 5 -9.49 21.35 7.49
CA ARG A 5 -9.25 21.54 8.94
C ARG A 5 -8.14 20.58 9.36
N ASP A 6 -7.30 20.96 10.31
CA ASP A 6 -6.13 20.14 10.67
C ASP A 6 -6.50 18.73 11.15
N ASN A 7 -7.71 18.55 11.71
CA ASN A 7 -8.27 17.24 12.05
C ASN A 7 -8.56 16.35 10.83
N ASP A 8 -9.11 16.91 9.74
CA ASP A 8 -9.40 16.13 8.52
C ASP A 8 -8.10 15.62 7.88
N LYS A 9 -7.03 16.44 7.91
CA LYS A 9 -5.71 16.03 7.40
C LYS A 9 -5.16 14.85 8.20
N LEU A 10 -5.29 14.88 9.53
CA LEU A 10 -4.85 13.79 10.39
C LEU A 10 -5.63 12.50 10.08
N ILE A 11 -6.96 12.59 9.97
CA ILE A 11 -7.82 11.46 9.61
C ILE A 11 -7.41 10.85 8.26
N ILE A 12 -7.16 11.70 7.25
CA ILE A 12 -6.70 11.23 5.93
C ILE A 12 -5.38 10.48 6.07
N LEU A 13 -4.39 11.10 6.73
CA LEU A 13 -3.06 10.52 6.89
C LEU A 13 -3.10 9.18 7.62
N GLN A 14 -3.82 9.08 8.72
CA GLN A 14 -3.98 7.83 9.48
C GLN A 14 -4.60 6.72 8.63
N TYR A 15 -5.60 7.07 7.81
CA TYR A 15 -6.27 6.09 6.95
C TYR A 15 -5.39 5.58 5.81
N VAL A 16 -4.64 6.46 5.13
CA VAL A 16 -3.91 6.10 3.91
C VAL A 16 -2.45 5.72 4.14
N ALA A 17 -1.85 6.03 5.31
CA ALA A 17 -0.42 5.87 5.54
C ALA A 17 0.10 4.46 5.22
N HIS A 18 -0.50 3.42 5.81
CA HIS A 18 -0.08 2.03 5.56
C HIS A 18 -0.25 1.64 4.09
N ALA A 19 -1.33 2.08 3.44
CA ALA A 19 -1.59 1.75 2.04
C ALA A 19 -0.56 2.43 1.12
N VAL A 20 -0.22 3.69 1.39
CA VAL A 20 0.79 4.45 0.64
C VAL A 20 2.18 3.83 0.80
N VAL A 21 2.57 3.46 2.02
CA VAL A 21 3.84 2.78 2.28
C VAL A 21 3.91 1.46 1.52
N LEU A 22 2.90 0.60 1.69
CA LEU A 22 2.85 -0.71 1.03
C LEU A 22 2.88 -0.57 -0.50
N LEU A 23 2.13 0.38 -1.05
CA LEU A 23 2.09 0.64 -2.48
C LEU A 23 3.46 1.11 -2.99
N GLY A 24 4.13 2.00 -2.25
CA GLY A 24 5.46 2.51 -2.56
C GLY A 24 6.55 1.44 -2.52
N ASP A 25 6.54 0.62 -1.46
CA ASP A 25 7.47 -0.51 -1.31
C ASP A 25 7.25 -1.55 -2.40
N SER A 26 5.98 -1.84 -2.73
CA SER A 26 5.63 -2.80 -3.79
C SER A 26 6.08 -2.31 -5.16
N PHE A 27 5.88 -1.03 -5.47
CA PHE A 27 6.35 -0.45 -6.73
C PHE A 27 7.88 -0.42 -6.81
N THR A 28 8.56 -0.04 -5.73
CA THR A 28 10.02 -0.07 -5.66
C THR A 28 10.56 -1.49 -5.89
N SER A 29 9.96 -2.49 -5.24
CA SER A 29 10.34 -3.90 -5.40
C SER A 29 10.11 -4.39 -6.82
N TYR A 30 8.99 -3.99 -7.44
CA TYR A 30 8.69 -4.25 -8.84
C TYR A 30 9.73 -3.65 -9.78
N GLU A 31 10.14 -2.39 -9.57
CA GLU A 31 11.19 -1.75 -10.37
C GLU A 31 12.55 -2.46 -10.22
N LEU A 32 12.83 -3.03 -9.05
CA LEU A 32 14.02 -3.84 -8.79
C LEU A 32 13.92 -5.28 -9.34
N GLY A 33 12.78 -5.67 -9.91
CA GLY A 33 12.54 -7.03 -10.39
C GLY A 33 12.31 -8.07 -9.28
N SER A 34 12.10 -7.63 -8.04
CA SER A 34 11.84 -8.50 -6.90
C SER A 34 10.38 -8.88 -6.79
N ARG A 35 10.09 -10.16 -6.51
CA ARG A 35 8.72 -10.68 -6.28
C ARG A 35 8.26 -10.62 -4.82
N THR A 36 9.00 -9.88 -4.01
CA THR A 36 8.84 -9.77 -2.56
C THR A 36 9.41 -8.41 -2.11
N ILE A 37 8.89 -7.85 -1.02
CA ILE A 37 9.28 -6.50 -0.58
C ILE A 37 10.80 -6.44 -0.45
N MET A 38 11.41 -5.49 -1.15
CA MET A 38 12.85 -5.27 -1.17
C MET A 38 13.16 -3.78 -1.28
N GLY A 39 13.97 -3.29 -0.34
CA GLY A 39 14.51 -1.94 -0.37
C GLY A 39 15.63 -1.79 -1.39
N LYS A 40 15.92 -0.55 -1.80
CA LYS A 40 17.05 -0.24 -2.70
C LYS A 40 18.43 -0.52 -2.06
N ASP A 41 18.46 -0.60 -0.74
CA ASP A 41 19.60 -1.00 0.09
C ASP A 41 19.77 -2.53 0.17
N GLY A 42 18.88 -3.31 -0.47
CA GLY A 42 18.88 -4.77 -0.41
C GLY A 42 18.19 -5.32 0.84
N PHE A 43 17.56 -4.48 1.66
CA PHE A 43 16.77 -4.95 2.80
C PHE A 43 15.59 -5.81 2.31
N TYR A 44 15.45 -7.02 2.87
CA TYR A 44 14.52 -8.05 2.42
C TYR A 44 13.86 -8.74 3.63
N PRO A 45 12.64 -8.32 4.05
CA PRO A 45 12.00 -8.78 5.29
C PRO A 45 11.71 -10.28 5.33
N MET A 46 11.42 -10.89 4.18
CA MET A 46 11.09 -12.32 4.12
C MET A 46 12.27 -13.21 4.48
N ALA A 47 13.52 -12.72 4.46
CA ALA A 47 14.69 -13.47 4.93
C ALA A 47 14.44 -14.03 6.34
N SER A 48 13.97 -13.21 7.27
CA SER A 48 13.69 -13.55 8.67
C SER A 48 12.75 -14.75 8.84
N PHE A 49 11.90 -15.01 7.85
CA PHE A 49 10.89 -16.06 7.89
C PHE A 49 11.26 -17.30 7.05
N THR A 50 12.33 -17.22 6.26
CA THR A 50 12.83 -18.35 5.45
C THR A 50 13.85 -19.19 6.22
N ASP A 51 14.31 -20.29 5.60
CA ASP A 51 15.25 -21.26 6.17
C ASP A 51 16.57 -20.66 6.71
N GLN A 52 16.85 -19.41 6.37
CA GLN A 52 18.03 -18.67 6.83
C GLN A 52 17.94 -18.17 8.28
N PHE A 53 16.74 -18.11 8.89
CA PHE A 53 16.53 -17.40 10.17
C PHE A 53 15.52 -18.09 11.15
N SER A 54 15.26 -17.41 12.27
CA SER A 54 14.70 -17.93 13.52
C SER A 54 13.30 -18.55 13.46
N PHE A 55 12.50 -18.25 12.44
CA PHE A 55 11.06 -18.57 12.43
C PHE A 55 10.65 -19.75 11.53
N LYS A 56 11.62 -20.50 10.98
CA LYS A 56 11.41 -21.56 9.96
C LYS A 56 10.32 -22.60 10.27
N ASN A 57 10.09 -22.93 11.53
CA ASN A 57 9.17 -24.01 11.92
C ASN A 57 7.72 -23.52 12.02
N ASP A 58 7.51 -22.20 12.04
CA ASP A 58 6.19 -21.60 12.15
C ASP A 58 5.59 -21.35 10.76
N LYS A 59 4.94 -22.39 10.23
CA LYS A 59 4.24 -22.32 8.93
C LYS A 59 3.16 -21.24 8.91
N THR A 60 2.55 -20.92 10.05
CA THR A 60 1.52 -19.89 10.12
C THR A 60 2.16 -18.53 9.93
N LEU A 61 3.20 -18.24 10.69
CA LEU A 61 3.96 -16.99 10.58
C LEU A 61 4.57 -16.82 9.18
N PHE A 62 5.15 -17.87 8.61
CA PHE A 62 5.66 -17.83 7.23
C PHE A 62 4.56 -17.48 6.21
N ASN A 63 3.38 -18.10 6.32
CA ASN A 63 2.26 -17.82 5.43
C ASN A 63 1.74 -16.39 5.58
N LEU A 64 1.70 -15.86 6.81
CA LEU A 64 1.35 -14.46 7.07
C LEU A 64 2.39 -13.52 6.46
N ALA A 65 3.68 -13.80 6.66
CA ALA A 65 4.77 -13.02 6.08
C ALA A 65 4.70 -13.02 4.55
N ASN A 66 4.46 -14.18 3.93
CA ASN A 66 4.32 -14.27 2.47
C ASN A 66 3.12 -13.45 1.95
N LYS A 67 2.00 -13.43 2.69
CA LYS A 67 0.83 -12.58 2.38
C LYS A 67 1.12 -11.09 2.57
N ALA A 68 1.96 -10.72 3.53
CA ALA A 68 2.31 -9.34 3.84
C ALA A 68 3.38 -8.78 2.88
N TYR A 69 4.34 -9.60 2.47
CA TYR A 69 5.53 -9.12 1.74
C TYR A 69 5.63 -9.58 0.29
N SER A 70 5.04 -10.70 -0.11
CA SER A 70 5.16 -11.18 -1.50
C SER A 70 3.89 -10.94 -2.30
N LYS A 71 2.73 -11.22 -1.71
CA LYS A 71 1.42 -11.05 -2.38
C LYS A 71 1.11 -9.63 -2.86
N PRO A 72 1.48 -8.55 -2.16
CA PRO A 72 1.20 -7.19 -2.62
C PRO A 72 1.89 -6.81 -3.94
N ILE A 73 2.96 -7.53 -4.32
CA ILE A 73 3.76 -7.24 -5.51
C ILE A 73 3.24 -7.96 -6.75
N GLU A 74 2.57 -9.11 -6.60
CA GLU A 74 2.04 -9.89 -7.73
C GLU A 74 1.20 -9.05 -8.72
N PRO A 75 0.30 -8.13 -8.28
CA PRO A 75 -0.45 -7.27 -9.17
C PRO A 75 0.44 -6.37 -10.05
N PHE A 76 1.57 -5.86 -9.55
CA PHE A 76 2.43 -4.95 -10.30
C PHE A 76 3.07 -5.65 -11.51
N PHE A 77 3.53 -6.89 -11.35
CA PHE A 77 4.05 -7.69 -12.46
C PHE A 77 2.95 -8.12 -13.44
N ARG A 78 1.75 -8.42 -12.94
CA ARG A 78 0.62 -8.83 -13.78
C ARG A 78 0.12 -7.67 -14.65
N VAL A 79 -0.03 -6.48 -14.07
CA VAL A 79 -0.61 -5.31 -14.74
C VAL A 79 0.43 -4.54 -15.55
N GLY A 80 1.69 -4.54 -15.09
CA GLY A 80 2.78 -3.78 -15.71
C GLY A 80 2.57 -2.28 -15.54
N ILE A 81 2.98 -1.74 -14.40
CA ILE A 81 2.75 -0.34 -14.02
C ILE A 81 3.97 0.53 -14.37
N SER A 82 3.77 1.58 -15.15
CA SER A 82 4.77 2.62 -15.40
C SER A 82 4.79 3.68 -14.29
N LYS A 83 5.85 4.51 -14.24
CA LYS A 83 6.01 5.58 -13.23
C LYS A 83 4.90 6.62 -13.28
N GLU A 84 4.44 6.95 -14.49
CA GLU A 84 3.33 7.89 -14.70
C GLU A 84 2.03 7.32 -14.17
N GLU A 85 1.74 6.04 -14.48
CA GLU A 85 0.55 5.34 -13.98
C GLU A 85 0.61 5.22 -12.45
N PHE A 86 1.77 4.89 -11.89
CA PHE A 86 1.98 4.79 -10.45
C PHE A 86 1.72 6.11 -9.74
N SER A 87 2.19 7.23 -10.28
CA SER A 87 2.00 8.56 -9.71
C SER A 87 0.51 8.93 -9.62
N LEU A 88 -0.27 8.57 -10.65
CA LEU A 88 -1.72 8.76 -10.65
C LEU A 88 -2.43 7.85 -9.66
N ILE A 89 -2.05 6.57 -9.60
CA ILE A 89 -2.59 5.60 -8.63
C ILE A 89 -2.33 6.08 -7.19
N LEU A 90 -1.13 6.56 -6.90
CA LEU A 90 -0.77 7.11 -5.59
C LEU A 90 -1.65 8.30 -5.20
N ALA A 91 -1.93 9.21 -6.14
CA ALA A 91 -2.86 10.31 -5.93
C ALA A 91 -4.28 9.80 -5.64
N ILE A 92 -4.77 8.82 -6.41
CA ILE A 92 -6.11 8.25 -6.22
C ILE A 92 -6.25 7.60 -4.83
N VAL A 93 -5.23 6.87 -4.36
CA VAL A 93 -5.20 6.29 -3.01
C VAL A 93 -5.31 7.36 -1.92
N PHE A 94 -4.56 8.45 -2.06
CA PHE A 94 -4.57 9.55 -1.10
C PHE A 94 -5.90 10.32 -1.07
N LEU A 95 -6.62 10.34 -2.19
CA LEU A 95 -7.84 11.12 -2.39
C LEU A 95 -9.13 10.35 -2.11
N ASN A 96 -9.07 9.24 -1.37
CA ASN A 96 -10.25 8.42 -1.08
C ASN A 96 -11.34 9.24 -0.33
N PRO A 97 -12.54 9.46 -0.91
CA PRO A 97 -13.60 10.20 -0.24
C PRO A 97 -14.35 9.40 0.83
N ASP A 98 -14.19 8.08 0.85
CA ASP A 98 -14.95 7.18 1.73
C ASP A 98 -14.29 6.96 3.10
N ILE A 99 -13.32 7.82 3.45
CA ILE A 99 -12.66 7.79 4.75
C ILE A 99 -13.68 8.12 5.86
N PRO A 100 -13.80 7.27 6.91
CA PRO A 100 -14.69 7.53 8.04
C PRO A 100 -14.35 8.84 8.76
N ASN A 101 -15.34 9.46 9.39
CA ASN A 101 -15.19 10.65 10.26
C ASN A 101 -14.69 11.93 9.59
N LEU A 102 -14.55 11.96 8.25
CA LEU A 102 -14.29 13.20 7.52
C LEU A 102 -15.47 14.17 7.57
N SER A 103 -15.15 15.46 7.65
CA SER A 103 -16.13 16.51 7.42
C SER A 103 -16.72 16.42 6.00
N GLU A 104 -17.97 16.86 5.83
CA GLU A 104 -18.63 16.89 4.52
C GLU A 104 -17.85 17.73 3.50
N SER A 105 -17.28 18.86 3.95
CA SER A 105 -16.41 19.71 3.12
C SER A 105 -15.17 18.95 2.63
N ALA A 106 -14.48 18.21 3.52
CA ALA A 106 -13.34 17.40 3.14
C ALA A 106 -13.74 16.28 2.16
N ARG A 107 -14.84 15.58 2.42
CA ARG A 107 -15.38 14.52 1.54
C ARG A 107 -15.67 15.05 0.13
N ASN A 108 -16.30 16.22 0.04
CA ASN A 108 -16.61 16.87 -1.25
C ASN A 108 -15.35 17.25 -2.02
N ILE A 109 -14.33 17.77 -1.32
CA ILE A 109 -13.03 18.09 -1.93
C ILE A 109 -12.37 16.81 -2.43
N LEU A 110 -12.24 15.78 -1.59
CA LEU A 110 -11.60 14.51 -1.96
C LEU A 110 -12.32 13.85 -3.14
N SER A 111 -13.65 13.82 -3.15
CA SER A 111 -14.45 13.24 -4.24
C SER A 111 -14.20 13.93 -5.58
N ARG A 112 -14.10 15.26 -5.59
CA ARG A 112 -13.79 16.04 -6.78
C ARG A 112 -12.40 15.72 -7.31
N GLU A 113 -11.39 15.75 -6.43
CA GLU A 113 -10.01 15.48 -6.82
C GLU A 113 -9.82 14.02 -7.24
N PHE A 114 -10.39 13.06 -6.50
CA PHE A 114 -10.43 11.64 -6.86
C PHE A 114 -10.97 11.42 -8.28
N SER A 115 -12.11 12.06 -8.59
CA SER A 115 -12.73 11.98 -9.91
C SER A 115 -11.83 12.58 -11.00
N TYR A 116 -11.12 13.67 -10.71
CA TYR A 116 -10.19 14.30 -11.64
C TYR A 116 -9.00 13.38 -11.96
N TYR A 117 -8.30 12.87 -10.95
CA TYR A 117 -7.14 11.98 -11.17
C TYR A 117 -7.53 10.63 -11.77
N SER A 118 -8.70 10.08 -11.41
CA SER A 118 -9.24 8.86 -12.00
C SER A 118 -9.50 9.02 -13.50
N LYS A 119 -10.12 10.14 -13.91
CA LYS A 119 -10.32 10.47 -15.34
C LYS A 119 -8.98 10.69 -16.06
N MET A 120 -8.02 11.34 -15.40
CA MET A 120 -6.69 11.55 -15.97
C MET A 120 -5.96 10.23 -16.23
N LEU A 121 -6.03 9.26 -15.30
CA LEU A 121 -5.50 7.92 -15.49
C LEU A 121 -6.19 7.19 -16.65
N LEU A 122 -7.52 7.20 -16.70
CA LEU A 122 -8.26 6.56 -17.79
C LEU A 122 -7.88 7.15 -19.16
N ASN A 123 -7.85 8.48 -19.28
CA ASN A 123 -7.50 9.15 -20.53
C ASN A 123 -6.04 8.87 -20.93
N TYR A 124 -5.11 8.87 -19.97
CA TYR A 124 -3.72 8.51 -20.23
C TYR A 124 -3.62 7.09 -20.80
N LEU A 125 -4.34 6.15 -20.21
CA LEU A 125 -4.37 4.76 -20.66
C LEU A 125 -5.03 4.60 -22.03
N HIS A 126 -6.15 5.29 -22.29
CA HIS A 126 -6.81 5.30 -23.60
C HIS A 126 -5.89 5.86 -24.70
N ASN A 127 -5.18 6.96 -24.42
CA ASN A 127 -4.27 7.56 -25.39
C ASN A 127 -3.09 6.65 -25.71
N LYS A 128 -2.62 5.86 -24.73
CA LYS A 128 -1.44 5.00 -24.88
C LYS A 128 -1.76 3.63 -25.47
N LEU A 129 -2.92 3.07 -25.15
CA LEU A 129 -3.28 1.67 -25.43
C LEU A 129 -4.52 1.52 -26.34
N GLY A 130 -5.22 2.60 -26.64
CA GLY A 130 -6.56 2.57 -27.23
C GLY A 130 -7.66 2.38 -26.17
N ILE A 131 -8.91 2.58 -26.59
CA ILE A 131 -10.08 2.62 -25.69
C ILE A 131 -10.26 1.29 -24.94
N ASP A 132 -10.27 0.15 -25.64
CA ASP A 132 -10.59 -1.14 -25.04
C ASP A 132 -9.51 -1.60 -24.06
N ALA A 133 -8.25 -1.63 -24.53
CA ALA A 133 -7.12 -2.04 -23.71
C ALA A 133 -6.84 -1.06 -22.56
N GLY A 134 -7.02 0.25 -22.79
CA GLY A 134 -6.89 1.27 -21.76
C GLY A 134 -7.96 1.14 -20.67
N THR A 135 -9.22 0.85 -21.05
CA THR A 135 -10.30 0.59 -20.09
C THR A 135 -10.03 -0.65 -19.25
N LYS A 136 -9.56 -1.73 -19.88
CA LYS A 136 -9.18 -2.96 -19.18
C LYS A 136 -8.07 -2.70 -18.16
N LYS A 137 -6.99 -2.04 -18.58
CA LYS A 137 -5.87 -1.72 -17.68
C LYS A 137 -6.30 -0.77 -16.56
N TYR A 138 -7.18 0.19 -16.84
CA TYR A 138 -7.73 1.07 -15.80
C TYR A 138 -8.47 0.26 -14.72
N ALA A 139 -9.31 -0.70 -15.10
CA ALA A 139 -9.99 -1.57 -14.15
C ALA A 139 -9.00 -2.38 -13.30
N GLU A 140 -7.90 -2.84 -13.89
CA GLU A 140 -6.82 -3.52 -13.17
C GLU A 140 -6.10 -2.59 -12.19
N CYS A 141 -5.86 -1.32 -12.54
CA CYS A 141 -5.30 -0.32 -11.64
C CYS A 141 -6.23 -0.04 -10.44
N ILE A 142 -7.55 0.08 -10.67
CA ILE A 142 -8.52 0.25 -9.58
C ILE A 142 -8.54 -1.00 -8.67
N HIS A 143 -8.48 -2.20 -9.26
CA HIS A 143 -8.37 -3.42 -8.47
C HIS A 143 -7.07 -3.48 -7.66
N LEU A 144 -5.94 -3.02 -8.22
CA LEU A 144 -4.65 -2.92 -7.52
C LEU A 144 -4.77 -2.04 -6.27
N ILE A 145 -5.46 -0.90 -6.38
CA ILE A 145 -5.75 -0.02 -5.23
C ILE A 145 -6.51 -0.79 -4.14
N SER A 146 -7.59 -1.49 -4.48
CA SER A 146 -8.35 -2.29 -3.50
C SER A 146 -7.49 -3.37 -2.85
N THR A 147 -6.66 -4.08 -3.62
CA THR A 147 -5.77 -5.11 -3.07
C THR A 147 -4.69 -4.55 -2.17
N THR A 148 -4.28 -3.29 -2.35
CA THR A 148 -3.32 -2.61 -1.47
C THR A 148 -3.90 -2.47 -0.06
N PHE A 149 -5.15 -2.01 0.09
CA PHE A 149 -5.83 -1.93 1.38
C PHE A 149 -6.10 -3.30 2.03
N ILE A 150 -6.20 -4.38 1.24
CA ILE A 150 -6.25 -5.74 1.78
C ILE A 150 -4.86 -6.15 2.28
N GLY A 151 -3.80 -5.79 1.55
CA GLY A 151 -2.42 -6.06 1.91
C GLY A 151 -2.02 -5.44 3.25
N THR A 152 -2.48 -4.23 3.57
CA THR A 152 -2.21 -3.59 4.88
C THR A 152 -2.77 -4.44 6.03
N LYS A 153 -3.97 -5.00 5.90
CA LYS A 153 -4.56 -5.89 6.91
C LYS A 153 -3.75 -7.18 7.10
N ASN A 154 -3.14 -7.70 6.03
CA ASN A 154 -2.26 -8.87 6.14
C ASN A 154 -0.98 -8.53 6.92
N PHE A 155 -0.45 -7.32 6.74
CA PHE A 155 0.68 -6.83 7.51
C PHE A 155 0.31 -6.66 9.00
N ASP A 156 -0.83 -6.05 9.30
CA ASP A 156 -1.32 -5.92 10.69
C ASP A 156 -1.48 -7.28 11.37
N LEU A 157 -2.00 -8.27 10.65
CA LEU A 157 -2.16 -9.64 11.15
C LEU A 157 -0.82 -10.32 11.40
N LEU A 158 0.18 -10.10 10.54
CA LEU A 158 1.54 -10.59 10.74
C LEU A 158 2.14 -10.02 12.03
N ILE A 159 2.08 -8.70 12.22
CA ILE A 159 2.62 -8.02 13.40
C ILE A 159 1.91 -8.52 14.66
N THR A 160 0.58 -8.56 14.66
CA THR A 160 -0.22 -9.05 15.79
C THR A 160 0.15 -10.48 16.17
N TYR A 161 0.29 -11.37 15.19
CA TYR A 161 0.70 -12.75 15.43
C TYR A 161 2.12 -12.81 16.01
N HIS A 162 3.07 -12.07 15.42
CA HIS A 162 4.44 -12.04 15.91
C HIS A 162 4.51 -11.55 17.36
N GLU A 163 3.82 -10.47 17.71
CA GLU A 163 3.79 -9.94 19.08
C GLU A 163 3.14 -10.90 20.10
N ALA A 164 2.07 -11.59 19.70
CA ALA A 164 1.37 -12.52 20.58
C ALA A 164 2.25 -13.73 20.97
N PHE A 165 3.07 -14.22 20.05
CA PHE A 165 3.81 -15.49 20.21
C PHE A 165 5.34 -15.33 20.40
N TYR A 166 5.93 -14.20 20.02
CA TYR A 166 7.40 -14.01 19.98
C TYR A 166 7.90 -12.77 20.74
N LYS A 167 7.11 -12.32 21.73
CA LYS A 167 7.26 -11.13 22.59
C LYS A 167 8.66 -10.79 23.14
N SER A 168 9.63 -11.71 23.11
CA SER A 168 11.00 -11.56 23.63
C SER A 168 12.11 -11.37 22.59
N SER A 169 11.79 -11.25 21.29
CA SER A 169 12.78 -11.08 20.21
C SER A 169 12.73 -9.71 19.50
N SER A 170 11.95 -8.77 20.05
CA SER A 170 11.64 -7.46 19.46
C SER A 170 12.69 -6.37 19.61
N GLU A 171 13.96 -6.70 19.91
CA GLU A 171 15.04 -5.70 19.96
C GLU A 171 15.35 -5.08 18.57
N GLY A 172 14.79 -5.61 17.47
CA GLY A 172 15.06 -5.12 16.10
C GLY A 172 13.90 -4.44 15.37
N PHE A 173 12.65 -4.53 15.85
CA PHE A 173 11.47 -3.94 15.19
C PHE A 173 10.87 -2.83 16.04
N THR A 174 11.62 -1.74 16.24
CA THR A 174 11.07 -0.54 16.87
C THR A 174 10.50 0.39 15.81
N THR A 175 9.17 0.49 15.74
CA THR A 175 8.51 1.56 15.01
C THR A 175 9.02 2.90 15.58
N PRO A 176 9.60 3.78 14.75
CA PRO A 176 10.04 5.11 15.20
C PRO A 176 8.91 5.82 15.96
N ASN A 177 9.22 6.47 17.08
CA ASN A 177 8.20 7.16 17.89
C ASN A 177 7.40 8.21 17.11
N SER A 178 7.98 8.78 16.06
CA SER A 178 7.31 9.69 15.12
C SER A 178 6.19 9.02 14.31
N LEU A 179 6.30 7.72 14.04
CA LEU A 179 5.30 6.94 13.31
C LEU A 179 4.25 6.33 14.24
N LYS A 180 4.57 6.09 15.52
CA LYS A 180 3.60 5.55 16.49
C LYS A 180 2.31 6.37 16.58
N ASN A 181 2.40 7.70 16.49
CA ASN A 181 1.22 8.59 16.55
C ASN A 181 0.39 8.60 15.27
N ILE A 182 0.91 8.05 14.17
CA ILE A 182 0.23 7.95 12.86
C ILE A 182 -0.34 6.54 12.67
N LEU A 183 0.32 5.52 13.24
CA LEU A 183 0.01 4.10 13.01
C LEU A 183 -0.79 3.44 14.15
N LEU A 184 -0.96 4.10 15.31
CA LEU A 184 -1.81 3.63 16.41
C LEU A 184 -3.13 4.40 16.41
N ILE A 185 -4.15 3.87 15.73
CA ILE A 185 -5.59 3.85 16.07
C ILE A 185 -6.24 2.73 15.25
#